data_AF-A0A7X3VZ47-F1
#
_entry.id   AF-A0A7X3VZ47-F1
#
_cell.length_a   1.000
_cell.length_b   1.000
_cell.length_c   1.000
_cell.angle_alpha   90.00
_cell.angle_beta   90.00
_cell.angle_gamma   90.00
#
_symmetry.space_group_name_H-M   'P 1'
#
loop_
_entity.id
_entity.type
_entity.pdbx_description
1 polymer ?
#
loop_
_entity_poly.entity_id
_entity_poly.type
_entity_poly.pdbx_seq_one_letter_code
_entity_poly.pdbx_strand_id
1 'polypeptide(L)'
;ALKAGGICSLYESVVARKDTTVLIHPLTDHRRILPVEKKGELLEAADGFLLVMSYNPGYQSALKDLKHSTRQRFVAIEFGYPPKDTEAEIVAHESGVDEETAMGLAKLGEKVRNLKEHGLAEGASTRLLIYAGKMIAGGIEPRRACQVAVNWAVTDDHSLQASVDEVINSIFE
;
A
#
# COMPACT_ATOMS: atom_id res chain seq x y z
N ALA A 1 -10.66 -11.40 -18.51
CA ALA A 1 -11.14 -11.68 -17.15
C ALA A 1 -12.62 -12.04 -17.13
N LEU A 2 -13.53 -11.08 -17.35
CA LEU A 2 -14.98 -11.27 -17.18
C LEU A 2 -15.59 -12.48 -17.91
N LYS A 3 -15.40 -12.58 -19.23
CA LYS A 3 -15.90 -13.70 -20.03
C LYS A 3 -15.20 -15.04 -19.75
N ALA A 4 -14.04 -15.01 -19.10
CA ALA A 4 -13.19 -16.17 -18.87
C ALA A 4 -13.23 -16.64 -17.40
N GLY A 5 -14.11 -16.08 -16.56
CA GLY A 5 -14.22 -16.43 -15.14
C GLY A 5 -12.99 -16.03 -14.31
N GLY A 6 -12.20 -15.06 -14.79
CA GLY A 6 -10.96 -14.65 -14.11
C GLY A 6 -11.17 -13.62 -12.99
N ILE A 7 -10.12 -13.37 -12.22
CA ILE A 7 -10.08 -12.30 -11.22
C ILE A 7 -9.75 -10.97 -11.92
N CYS A 8 -10.56 -9.94 -11.67
CA CYS A 8 -10.29 -8.57 -12.09
C CYS A 8 -9.95 -7.74 -10.85
N SER A 9 -8.71 -7.28 -10.75
CA SER A 9 -8.24 -6.41 -9.67
C SER A 9 -8.20 -4.96 -10.13
N LEU A 10 -8.92 -4.09 -9.42
CA LEU A 10 -8.92 -2.64 -9.60
C LEU A 10 -8.03 -2.02 -8.53
N TYR A 11 -6.84 -1.59 -8.93
CA TYR A 11 -5.89 -0.89 -8.05
C TYR A 11 -6.23 0.59 -7.93
N GLU A 12 -6.10 1.13 -6.72
CA GLU A 12 -6.31 2.55 -6.40
C GLU A 12 -7.66 3.09 -6.90
N SER A 13 -8.74 2.35 -6.65
CA SER A 13 -10.06 2.62 -7.23
C SER A 13 -10.65 4.00 -6.89
N VAL A 14 -10.17 4.64 -5.82
CA VAL A 14 -10.52 6.02 -5.44
C VAL A 14 -9.97 7.08 -6.40
N VAL A 15 -8.92 6.76 -7.16
CA VAL A 15 -8.33 7.64 -8.18
C VAL A 15 -9.16 7.64 -9.47
N ALA A 16 -9.94 6.58 -9.71
CA ALA A 16 -10.82 6.50 -10.86
C ALA A 16 -11.90 7.59 -10.80
N ARG A 17 -12.31 8.10 -11.97
CA ARG A 17 -13.43 9.05 -12.05
C ARG A 17 -14.66 8.43 -11.38
N LYS A 18 -15.40 9.23 -10.60
CA LYS A 18 -16.58 8.76 -9.85
C LYS A 18 -17.61 8.05 -10.71
N ASP A 19 -17.73 8.42 -11.99
CA ASP A 19 -18.66 7.80 -12.93
C ASP A 19 -18.21 6.40 -13.38
N THR A 20 -16.91 6.11 -13.29
CA THR A 20 -16.33 4.80 -13.65
C THR A 20 -16.59 3.74 -12.58
N THR A 21 -16.69 4.13 -11.31
CA THR A 21 -16.97 3.19 -10.21
C THR A 21 -18.45 2.81 -10.09
N VAL A 22 -19.35 3.50 -10.79
CA VAL A 22 -20.77 3.11 -10.89
C VAL A 22 -20.95 2.00 -11.93
N LEU A 23 -20.10 1.95 -12.96
CA LEU A 23 -20.15 0.92 -14.01
C LEU A 23 -19.94 -0.51 -13.48
N ILE A 24 -19.31 -0.66 -12.31
CA ILE A 24 -19.08 -1.96 -11.68
C ILE A 24 -20.23 -2.40 -10.76
N HIS A 25 -21.22 -1.54 -10.48
CA HIS A 25 -22.35 -1.92 -9.60
C HIS A 25 -23.11 -3.14 -10.13
N PRO A 26 -23.46 -3.22 -11.43
CA PRO A 26 -24.19 -4.37 -11.93
C PRO A 26 -23.37 -5.68 -11.92
N LEU A 27 -22.03 -5.61 -11.80
CA LEU A 27 -21.15 -6.77 -11.61
C LEU A 27 -21.17 -7.32 -10.19
N THR A 28 -21.57 -6.50 -9.23
CA THR A 28 -21.69 -6.87 -7.80
C THR A 28 -23.10 -7.24 -7.38
N ASP A 29 -24.09 -7.03 -8.27
CA ASP A 29 -25.49 -7.41 -8.06
C ASP A 29 -25.75 -8.85 -8.53
N HIS A 30 -26.92 -9.40 -8.17
CA HIS A 30 -27.35 -10.76 -8.53
C HIS A 30 -27.23 -11.11 -10.02
N ARG A 31 -27.35 -10.12 -10.92
CA ARG A 31 -27.30 -10.34 -12.38
C ARG A 31 -25.89 -10.46 -12.94
N ARG A 32 -24.88 -9.91 -12.25
CA ARG A 32 -23.47 -9.96 -12.63
C ARG A 32 -23.20 -9.62 -14.10
N ILE A 33 -23.67 -8.45 -14.52
CA ILE A 33 -23.57 -7.96 -15.92
C ILE A 33 -22.67 -6.73 -16.03
N LEU A 34 -22.04 -6.52 -17.18
CA LEU A 34 -21.32 -5.29 -17.53
C LEU A 34 -21.91 -4.68 -18.81
N PRO A 35 -22.60 -3.54 -18.72
CA PRO A 35 -23.03 -2.78 -19.89
C PRO A 35 -21.82 -2.16 -20.61
N VAL A 36 -21.71 -2.39 -21.92
CA VAL A 36 -20.70 -1.77 -22.80
C VAL A 36 -21.43 -0.88 -23.79
N GLU A 37 -21.85 0.30 -23.32
CA GLU A 37 -22.74 1.21 -24.05
C GLU A 37 -22.23 1.56 -25.46
N LYS A 38 -20.91 1.82 -25.60
CA LYS A 38 -20.29 2.14 -26.90
C LYS A 38 -20.40 1.03 -27.94
N LYS A 39 -20.69 -0.19 -27.52
CA LYS A 39 -20.91 -1.35 -28.39
C LYS A 39 -22.37 -1.81 -28.42
N GLY A 40 -23.24 -1.23 -27.61
CA GLY A 40 -24.59 -1.73 -27.41
C GLY A 40 -24.63 -3.15 -26.85
N GLU A 41 -23.57 -3.60 -26.17
CA GLU A 41 -23.46 -4.97 -25.66
C GLU A 41 -23.74 -5.03 -24.16
N LEU A 42 -24.38 -6.12 -23.73
CA LEU A 42 -24.46 -6.51 -22.33
C LEU A 42 -23.63 -7.76 -22.13
N LEU A 43 -22.59 -7.68 -21.31
CA LEU A 43 -21.72 -8.82 -21.05
C LEU A 43 -22.12 -9.48 -19.73
N GLU A 44 -22.48 -10.75 -19.77
CA GLU A 44 -22.67 -11.57 -18.58
C GLU A 44 -21.31 -12.04 -18.05
N ALA A 45 -21.10 -11.93 -16.74
CA ALA A 45 -19.91 -12.44 -16.10
C ALA A 45 -19.98 -13.97 -16.04
N ALA A 46 -18.92 -14.63 -16.49
CA ALA A 46 -18.82 -16.08 -16.41
C ALA A 46 -18.77 -16.55 -14.95
N ASP A 47 -19.17 -17.80 -14.72
CA ASP A 47 -18.97 -18.47 -13.45
C ASP A 47 -17.50 -18.41 -13.03
N GLY A 48 -17.26 -18.18 -11.74
CA GLY A 48 -15.90 -17.99 -11.19
C GLY A 48 -15.33 -16.57 -11.31
N PHE A 49 -15.94 -15.66 -12.07
CA PHE A 49 -15.47 -14.26 -12.10
C PHE A 49 -15.42 -13.65 -10.69
N LEU A 50 -14.34 -12.95 -10.37
CA LEU A 50 -14.17 -12.27 -9.08
C LEU A 50 -13.73 -10.82 -9.33
N LEU A 51 -14.33 -9.90 -8.59
CA LEU A 51 -13.96 -8.49 -8.60
C LEU A 51 -13.26 -8.14 -7.28
N VAL A 52 -12.02 -7.68 -7.39
CA VAL A 52 -11.20 -7.26 -6.25
C VAL A 52 -10.89 -5.77 -6.42
N MET A 53 -10.91 -5.03 -5.32
CA MET A 53 -10.69 -3.58 -5.31
C MET A 53 -9.78 -3.23 -4.14
N SER A 54 -8.77 -2.38 -4.37
CA SER A 54 -7.90 -1.86 -3.33
C SER A 54 -7.90 -0.33 -3.30
N TYR A 55 -7.82 0.24 -2.10
CA TYR A 55 -7.66 1.67 -1.88
C TYR A 55 -7.04 1.94 -0.50
N ASN A 56 -6.39 3.09 -0.34
CA ASN A 56 -5.82 3.54 0.93
C ASN A 56 -6.78 4.53 1.61
N PRO A 57 -7.42 4.17 2.74
CA PRO A 57 -8.32 5.09 3.44
C PRO A 57 -7.55 6.29 4.01
N GLY A 58 -8.17 7.47 3.96
CA GLY A 58 -7.58 8.70 4.52
C GLY A 58 -6.42 9.31 3.72
N TYR A 59 -6.01 8.70 2.61
CA TYR A 59 -4.94 9.23 1.74
C TYR A 59 -5.38 10.42 0.88
N GLN A 60 -6.69 10.56 0.67
CA GLN A 60 -7.27 11.62 -0.15
C GLN A 60 -8.25 12.45 0.67
N SER A 61 -8.53 13.68 0.23
CA SER A 61 -9.57 14.50 0.85
C SER A 61 -10.90 13.74 0.90
N ALA A 62 -11.73 13.99 1.92
CA ALA A 62 -13.04 13.35 2.11
C ALA A 62 -13.95 13.35 0.86
N LEU A 63 -13.67 14.22 -0.11
CA LEU A 63 -14.37 14.30 -1.39
C LEU A 63 -14.03 13.18 -2.37
N LYS A 64 -12.97 12.39 -2.15
CA LYS A 64 -12.54 11.29 -3.04
C LYS A 64 -12.67 9.89 -2.42
N ASP A 65 -13.29 9.78 -1.24
CA ASP A 65 -13.61 8.48 -0.66
C ASP A 65 -14.61 7.69 -1.51
N LEU A 66 -14.55 6.37 -1.37
CA LEU A 66 -15.57 5.48 -1.95
C LEU A 66 -16.93 5.80 -1.36
N LYS A 67 -17.92 6.04 -2.24
CA LYS A 67 -19.33 6.20 -1.84
C LYS A 67 -19.78 4.98 -1.02
N HIS A 68 -20.61 5.21 -0.01
CA HIS A 68 -21.19 4.14 0.80
C HIS A 68 -21.89 3.06 -0.05
N SER A 69 -22.59 3.47 -1.12
CA SER A 69 -23.24 2.56 -2.05
C SER A 69 -22.28 1.62 -2.77
N THR A 70 -21.02 2.03 -3.01
CA THR A 70 -19.99 1.15 -3.54
C THR A 70 -19.41 0.27 -2.42
N ARG A 71 -19.12 0.83 -1.24
CA ARG A 71 -18.53 0.07 -0.11
C ARG A 71 -19.41 -1.08 0.35
N GLN A 72 -20.73 -0.87 0.41
CA GLN A 72 -21.71 -1.88 0.86
C GLN A 72 -21.94 -3.03 -0.14
N ARG A 73 -21.21 -3.06 -1.26
CA ARG A 73 -21.25 -4.13 -2.28
C ARG A 73 -20.05 -5.08 -2.20
N PHE A 74 -19.12 -4.84 -1.28
CA PHE A 74 -17.89 -5.61 -1.14
C PHE A 74 -17.77 -6.18 0.28
N VAL A 75 -17.14 -7.35 0.37
CA VAL A 75 -16.51 -7.82 1.60
C VAL A 75 -15.18 -7.09 1.75
N ALA A 76 -14.90 -6.55 2.94
CA ALA A 76 -13.69 -5.78 3.20
C ALA A 76 -12.65 -6.64 3.96
N ILE A 77 -11.39 -6.51 3.53
CA ILE A 77 -10.22 -6.99 4.27
C ILE A 77 -9.35 -5.77 4.53
N GLU A 78 -9.04 -5.53 5.80
CA GLU A 78 -8.17 -4.43 6.21
C GLU A 78 -6.74 -4.94 6.35
N PHE A 79 -5.79 -4.18 5.79
CA PHE A 79 -4.37 -4.46 5.89
C PHE A 79 -3.72 -3.40 6.76
N GLY A 80 -3.09 -3.85 7.85
CA GLY A 80 -2.11 -3.08 8.60
C GLY A 80 -0.69 -3.46 8.19
N TYR A 81 0.29 -2.74 8.72
CA TYR A 81 1.67 -3.21 8.67
C TYR A 81 1.82 -4.51 9.49
N PRO A 82 2.63 -5.47 9.04
CA PRO A 82 2.85 -6.71 9.78
C PRO A 82 3.53 -6.44 11.13
N PRO A 83 3.41 -7.36 12.10
CA PRO A 83 4.22 -7.31 13.32
C PRO A 83 5.72 -7.26 12.98
N LYS A 84 6.50 -6.56 13.80
CA LYS A 84 7.93 -6.30 13.56
C LYS A 84 8.72 -7.55 13.16
N ASP A 85 8.52 -8.68 13.85
CA ASP A 85 9.26 -9.92 13.57
C ASP A 85 8.90 -10.49 12.18
N THR A 86 7.61 -10.52 11.83
CA THR A 86 7.15 -10.91 10.48
C THR A 86 7.60 -9.91 9.41
N GLU A 87 7.65 -8.61 9.73
CA GLU A 87 8.16 -7.60 8.79
C GLU A 87 9.65 -7.80 8.52
N ALA A 88 10.44 -8.16 9.53
CA ALA A 88 11.85 -8.47 9.39
C ALA A 88 12.06 -9.68 8.47
N GLU A 89 11.27 -10.75 8.62
CA GLU A 89 11.33 -11.91 7.72
C GLU A 89 11.06 -11.51 6.25
N ILE A 90 10.03 -10.68 6.02
CA ILE A 90 9.71 -10.16 4.69
C ILE A 90 10.87 -9.33 4.13
N VAL A 91 11.43 -8.42 4.93
CA VAL A 91 12.54 -7.56 4.51
C VAL A 91 13.78 -8.39 4.19
N ALA A 92 14.15 -9.36 5.04
CA ALA A 92 15.28 -10.25 4.79
C ALA A 92 15.10 -11.01 3.47
N HIS A 93 13.93 -11.63 3.26
CA HIS A 93 13.63 -12.37 2.04
C HIS A 93 13.69 -11.49 0.78
N GLU A 94 13.02 -10.34 0.80
CA GLU A 94 12.85 -9.50 -0.40
C GLU A 94 14.08 -8.65 -0.74
N SER A 95 14.95 -8.39 0.24
CA SER A 95 16.13 -7.54 0.06
C SER A 95 17.46 -8.29 0.06
N GLY A 96 17.50 -9.50 0.63
CA GLY A 96 18.72 -10.32 0.70
C GLY A 96 19.71 -9.91 1.77
N VAL A 97 19.33 -9.03 2.71
CA VAL A 97 20.14 -8.71 3.89
C VAL A 97 20.01 -9.81 4.96
N ASP A 98 20.96 -9.84 5.89
CA ASP A 98 20.90 -10.73 7.04
C ASP A 98 19.76 -10.36 8.02
N GLU A 99 19.46 -11.28 8.93
CA GLU A 99 18.36 -11.15 9.90
C GLU A 99 18.54 -9.97 10.86
N GLU A 100 19.77 -9.66 11.27
CA GLU A 100 20.06 -8.55 12.17
C GLU A 100 19.77 -7.21 11.49
N THR A 101 20.24 -7.04 10.25
CA THR A 101 19.94 -5.87 9.42
C THR A 101 18.43 -5.74 9.18
N ALA A 102 17.75 -6.84 8.83
CA ALA A 102 16.31 -6.83 8.57
C ALA A 102 15.49 -6.45 9.82
N MET A 103 15.89 -6.96 11.00
CA MET A 103 15.29 -6.59 12.28
C MET A 103 15.50 -5.10 12.60
N GLY A 104 16.69 -4.56 12.30
CA GLY A 104 16.97 -3.13 12.40
C GLY A 104 16.03 -2.30 11.51
N LEU A 105 15.82 -2.72 10.26
CA LEU A 105 14.93 -2.05 9.32
C LEU A 105 13.46 -2.13 9.75
N ALA A 106 12.99 -3.28 10.23
CA ALA A 106 11.63 -3.42 10.78
C ALA A 106 11.42 -2.53 12.01
N LYS A 107 12.41 -2.46 12.92
CA LYS A 107 12.41 -1.56 14.08
C LYS A 107 12.38 -0.08 13.68
N LEU A 108 13.12 0.29 12.62
CA LEU A 108 13.05 1.63 12.04
C LEU A 108 11.62 1.93 11.54
N GLY A 109 11.02 1.00 10.79
CA GLY A 109 9.65 1.13 10.30
C GLY A 109 8.63 1.38 11.42
N GLU A 110 8.66 0.56 12.47
CA GLU A 110 7.81 0.74 13.65
C GLU A 110 7.98 2.13 14.29
N LYS A 111 9.22 2.55 14.54
CA LYS A 111 9.50 3.85 15.18
C LYS A 111 9.06 5.04 14.31
N VAL A 112 9.32 5.00 13.01
CA VAL A 112 8.90 6.08 12.09
C VAL A 112 7.38 6.16 11.99
N ARG A 113 6.66 5.02 12.01
CA ARG A 113 5.19 5.02 12.02
C ARG A 113 4.60 5.67 13.28
N ASN A 114 5.26 5.54 14.44
CA ASN A 114 4.85 6.20 15.68
C ASN A 114 5.02 7.73 15.64
N LEU A 115 5.84 8.27 14.73
CA LEU A 115 5.94 9.72 14.50
C LEU A 115 4.74 10.30 13.75
N LYS A 116 3.81 9.46 13.25
CA LYS A 116 2.55 9.93 12.63
C LYS A 116 1.72 10.79 13.59
N GLU A 117 1.74 10.46 14.88
CA GLU A 117 1.08 11.26 15.92
C GLU A 117 1.77 12.61 16.17
N HIS A 118 2.97 12.79 15.64
CA HIS A 118 3.85 13.95 15.86
C HIS A 118 4.05 14.80 14.59
N GLY A 119 3.16 14.67 13.60
CA GLY A 119 3.13 15.54 12.41
C GLY A 119 3.55 14.88 11.10
N LEU A 120 3.99 13.62 11.12
CA LEU A 120 4.25 12.86 9.89
C LEU A 120 2.92 12.54 9.19
N ALA A 121 2.79 12.84 7.90
CA ALA A 121 1.56 12.58 7.15
C ALA A 121 1.31 11.07 6.97
N GLU A 122 2.38 10.32 6.65
CA GLU A 122 2.35 8.87 6.46
C GLU A 122 3.65 8.24 7.00
N GLY A 123 3.53 7.12 7.70
CA GLY A 123 4.69 6.37 8.21
C GLY A 123 5.43 5.61 7.11
N ALA A 124 6.59 5.05 7.47
CA ALA A 124 7.39 4.25 6.55
C ALA A 124 6.65 2.96 6.12
N SER A 125 6.44 2.78 4.81
CA SER A 125 5.88 1.53 4.30
C SER A 125 6.91 0.40 4.27
N THR A 126 6.47 -0.86 4.32
CA THR A 126 7.35 -2.04 4.18
C THR A 126 8.16 -1.98 2.87
N ARG A 127 7.62 -1.38 1.81
CA ARG A 127 8.32 -1.15 0.55
C ARG A 127 9.59 -0.30 0.73
N LEU A 128 9.52 0.75 1.55
CA LEU A 128 10.69 1.61 1.81
C LEU A 128 11.76 0.87 2.59
N LEU A 129 11.36 0.00 3.53
CA LEU A 129 12.28 -0.86 4.29
C LEU A 129 12.99 -1.85 3.36
N ILE A 130 12.26 -2.47 2.43
CA ILE A 130 12.84 -3.36 1.41
C ILE A 130 13.82 -2.58 0.51
N TYR A 131 13.50 -1.34 0.13
CA TYR A 131 14.42 -0.50 -0.65
C TYR A 131 15.70 -0.18 0.10
N ALA A 132 15.60 0.20 1.39
CA ALA A 132 16.76 0.39 2.25
C ALA A 132 17.59 -0.90 2.35
N GLY A 133 16.95 -2.06 2.58
CA GLY A 133 17.63 -3.35 2.59
C GLY A 133 18.35 -3.67 1.28
N LYS A 134 17.72 -3.43 0.12
CA LYS A 134 18.34 -3.66 -1.20
C LYS A 134 19.55 -2.77 -1.42
N MET A 135 19.51 -1.53 -0.93
CA MET A 135 20.66 -0.62 -0.96
C MET A 135 21.80 -1.13 -0.08
N ILE A 136 21.50 -1.64 1.11
CA ILE A 136 22.49 -2.22 2.04
C ILE A 136 23.12 -3.48 1.44
N ALA A 137 22.31 -4.40 0.91
CA ALA A 137 22.81 -5.58 0.19
C ALA A 137 23.69 -5.20 -1.03
N GLY A 138 23.43 -4.03 -1.62
CA GLY A 138 24.26 -3.44 -2.68
C GLY A 138 25.53 -2.73 -2.20
N GLY A 139 25.84 -2.76 -0.90
CA GLY A 139 27.04 -2.18 -0.30
C GLY A 139 26.93 -0.71 0.13
N ILE A 140 25.72 -0.14 0.18
CA ILE A 140 25.51 1.20 0.72
C ILE A 140 25.42 1.12 2.25
N GLU A 141 26.17 1.98 2.93
CA GLU A 141 26.15 2.06 4.40
C GLU A 141 24.71 2.19 4.95
N PRO A 142 24.34 1.42 6.00
CA PRO A 142 22.97 1.34 6.51
C PRO A 142 22.32 2.69 6.81
N ARG A 143 23.05 3.61 7.45
CA ARG A 143 22.57 4.97 7.72
C ARG A 143 22.19 5.72 6.44
N ARG A 144 23.05 5.65 5.43
CA ARG A 144 22.83 6.33 4.16
C ARG A 144 21.68 5.70 3.38
N ALA A 145 21.58 4.37 3.38
CA ALA A 145 20.47 3.66 2.77
C ALA A 145 19.12 4.05 3.40
N CYS A 146 19.04 4.05 4.74
CA CYS A 146 17.83 4.43 5.46
C CYS A 146 17.46 5.91 5.26
N GLN A 147 18.44 6.81 5.24
CA GLN A 147 18.19 8.23 5.00
C GLN A 147 17.55 8.46 3.62
N VAL A 148 18.12 7.86 2.57
CA VAL A 148 17.64 8.06 1.20
C VAL A 148 16.32 7.34 0.93
N ALA A 149 16.18 6.09 1.40
CA ALA A 149 15.01 5.27 1.08
C ALA A 149 13.83 5.50 2.03
N VAL A 150 14.07 5.89 3.28
CA VAL A 150 13.02 6.06 4.29
C VAL A 150 12.84 7.53 4.65
N ASN A 151 13.87 8.19 5.19
CA ASN A 151 13.72 9.53 5.76
C ASN A 151 13.22 10.56 4.73
N TRP A 152 13.95 10.71 3.62
CA TRP A 152 13.59 11.68 2.59
C TRP A 152 12.30 11.32 1.82
N ALA A 153 11.83 10.08 1.93
CA ALA A 153 10.60 9.65 1.27
C ALA A 153 9.34 9.92 2.11
N VAL A 154 9.45 9.99 3.45
CA VAL A 154 8.28 10.16 4.33
C VAL A 154 7.93 11.62 4.59
N THR A 155 8.86 12.57 4.39
CA THR A 155 8.61 13.99 4.64
C THR A 155 9.66 14.89 3.98
N ASP A 156 9.22 16.09 3.57
CA ASP A 156 10.08 17.20 3.14
C ASP A 156 10.40 18.19 4.29
N ASP A 157 9.79 18.01 5.47
CA ASP A 157 10.03 18.84 6.64
C ASP A 157 11.37 18.49 7.30
N HIS A 158 12.32 19.42 7.30
CA HIS A 158 13.66 19.20 7.85
C HIS A 158 13.70 18.90 9.35
N SER A 159 12.75 19.43 10.15
CA SER A 159 12.69 19.12 11.58
C SER A 159 12.27 17.67 11.79
N LEU A 160 11.27 17.19 11.05
CA LEU A 160 10.86 15.79 11.10
C LEU A 160 11.94 14.87 10.52
N GLN A 161 12.64 15.30 9.48
CA GLN A 161 13.78 14.55 8.94
C GLN A 161 14.88 14.37 9.99
N ALA A 162 15.19 15.41 10.78
CA ALA A 162 16.17 15.31 11.86
C ALA A 162 15.74 14.28 12.91
N SER A 163 14.46 14.24 13.30
CA SER A 163 13.93 13.24 14.22
C SER A 163 14.04 11.80 13.66
N VAL A 164 13.77 11.61 12.37
CA VAL A 164 13.94 10.29 11.73
C VAL A 164 15.42 9.91 11.64
N ASP A 165 16.32 10.86 11.34
CA ASP A 165 17.76 10.62 11.33
C ASP A 165 18.30 10.20 12.71
N GLU A 166 17.80 10.80 13.80
CA GLU A 166 18.11 10.34 15.16
C GLU A 166 17.69 8.89 15.41
N VAL A 167 16.50 8.50 14.93
CA VAL A 167 16.04 7.11 15.01
C VAL A 167 16.96 6.19 14.22
N ILE A 168 17.34 6.56 12.99
CA ILE A 168 18.27 5.79 12.15
C ILE A 168 19.60 5.59 12.87
N ASN A 169 20.18 6.67 13.41
CA ASN A 169 21.46 6.64 14.10
C ASN A 169 21.42 5.79 15.39
N SER A 170 20.27 5.71 16.05
CA SER A 170 20.08 4.87 17.24
C SER A 170 19.98 3.37 16.95
N ILE A 171 19.72 3.00 15.69
CA ILE A 171 19.55 1.61 15.26
C ILE A 171 20.81 1.10 14.56
N PHE A 172 21.41 1.93 13.70
CA PHE A 172 22.57 1.57 12.90
C PHE A 172 23.76 2.43 13.33
N GLU A 173 24.79 1.79 13.89
CA GLU A 173 26.04 2.43 14.34
C GLU A 173 27.00 2.79 13.21
#